data_AF-A0A1G5PM51-F1
#
_entry.id   AF-A0A1G5PM51-F1
#
_cell.length_a   1.000
_cell.length_b   1.000
_cell.length_c   1.000
_cell.angle_alpha   90.00
_cell.angle_beta   90.00
_cell.angle_gamma   90.00
#
_symmetry.space_group_name_H-M   'P 1'
#
loop_
_entity.id
_entity.type
_entity.pdbx_description
1 polymer ?
#
loop_
_entity_poly.entity_id
_entity_poly.type
_entity_poly.pdbx_seq_one_letter_code
_entity_poly.pdbx_strand_id
1 'polypeptide(L)'
;MSYQTGPAPLPQAARPLDYWLSTELAAITPAGARSRLREIADARGSYMGAWAAGIGMGAVLILLGVILAIRLGTLVPVPSFGLPGAAITVLCSVFYARVRDRLPRTGRLIVNRGPGNLRGALSFAGFVLVVFIGLFAFTAKPSTWQDPAALLTLAMVLTFVVGLLVAAIIVPATIVGRSRESLRRKAAADPHFRALLEQDLATWRDPYGDAGYGPL
;
A
#
# COMPACT_ATOMS: atom_id res chain seq x y z
N MET A 1 9.65 7.28 53.56
CA MET A 1 8.82 7.08 52.36
C MET A 1 9.37 5.90 51.59
N SER A 2 8.73 4.74 51.71
CA SER A 2 9.11 3.51 51.03
C SER A 2 8.58 3.55 49.59
N TYR A 3 9.49 3.62 48.61
CA TYR A 3 9.13 3.43 47.22
C TYR A 3 8.67 1.98 47.03
N GLN A 4 7.37 1.82 46.80
CA GLN A 4 6.77 0.57 46.39
C GLN A 4 7.30 0.28 44.97
N THR A 5 8.35 -0.53 44.88
CA THR A 5 8.79 -1.11 43.61
C THR A 5 7.66 -2.01 43.11
N GLY A 6 6.88 -1.51 42.15
CA GLY A 6 5.94 -2.33 41.40
C GLY A 6 6.66 -3.53 40.75
N PRO A 7 5.93 -4.60 40.41
CA PRO A 7 6.53 -5.77 39.78
C PRO A 7 7.37 -5.34 38.57
N ALA A 8 8.63 -5.78 38.55
CA ALA A 8 9.54 -5.53 37.43
C ALA A 8 8.83 -5.94 36.13
N PRO A 9 8.93 -5.14 35.05
CA PRO A 9 8.37 -5.53 33.76
C PRO A 9 8.95 -6.91 33.40
N LEU A 10 8.06 -7.87 33.15
CA LEU A 10 8.43 -9.23 32.79
C LEU A 10 9.44 -9.17 31.62
N PRO A 11 10.50 -9.99 31.63
CA PRO A 11 11.44 -10.05 30.52
C PRO A 11 10.66 -10.28 29.22
N GLN A 12 10.79 -9.34 28.28
CA GLN A 12 10.08 -9.32 26.98
C GLN A 12 10.31 -10.59 26.14
N ALA A 13 11.31 -11.39 26.51
CA ALA A 13 11.69 -12.68 25.91
C ALA A 13 10.87 -13.90 26.38
N ALA A 14 9.87 -13.76 27.27
CA ALA A 14 9.20 -14.93 27.86
C ALA A 14 8.22 -15.67 26.92
N ARG A 15 7.86 -15.11 25.75
CA ARG A 15 6.86 -15.69 24.84
C ARG A 15 7.46 -15.92 23.45
N PRO A 16 7.26 -17.11 22.84
CA PRO A 16 7.79 -17.43 21.52
C PRO A 16 7.11 -16.60 20.43
N LEU A 17 7.76 -16.46 19.26
CA LEU A 17 7.22 -15.71 18.12
C LEU A 17 5.83 -16.21 17.70
N ASP A 18 5.58 -17.52 17.77
CA ASP A 18 4.27 -18.11 17.43
C ASP A 18 3.13 -17.61 18.32
N TYR A 19 3.43 -17.32 19.60
CA TYR A 19 2.44 -16.72 20.51
C TYR A 19 2.03 -15.34 19.99
N TRP A 20 3.00 -14.51 19.62
CA TRP A 20 2.75 -13.14 19.12
C TRP A 20 2.12 -13.09 17.72
N LEU A 21 2.35 -14.12 16.90
CA LEU A 21 1.74 -14.25 15.57
C LEU A 21 0.35 -14.89 15.59
N SER A 22 -0.06 -15.47 16.72
CA SER A 22 -1.30 -16.24 16.82
C SER A 22 -2.55 -15.41 16.49
N THR A 23 -3.47 -16.02 15.74
CA THR A 23 -4.72 -15.37 15.34
C THR A 23 -5.65 -15.16 16.53
N GLU A 24 -5.59 -16.04 17.53
CA GLU A 24 -6.37 -15.95 18.76
C GLU A 24 -5.97 -14.73 19.60
N LEU A 25 -4.66 -14.50 19.77
CA LEU A 25 -4.16 -13.33 20.49
C LEU A 25 -4.49 -12.03 19.73
N ALA A 26 -4.43 -12.06 18.39
CA ALA A 26 -4.83 -10.94 17.55
C ALA A 26 -6.34 -10.61 17.70
N ALA A 27 -7.20 -11.60 17.92
CA ALA A 27 -8.64 -11.42 18.05
C ALA A 27 -9.05 -10.73 19.37
N ILE A 28 -8.33 -10.99 20.45
CA ILE A 28 -8.59 -10.39 21.77
C ILE A 28 -7.86 -9.07 22.00
N THR A 29 -6.93 -8.70 21.11
CA THR A 29 -6.16 -7.45 21.22
C THR A 29 -6.89 -6.31 20.51
N PRO A 30 -7.09 -5.13 21.16
CA PRO A 30 -7.68 -3.96 20.51
C PRO A 30 -6.99 -3.62 19.18
N ALA A 31 -7.76 -3.26 18.15
CA ALA A 31 -7.23 -2.99 16.81
C ALA A 31 -6.21 -1.83 16.77
N GLY A 32 -6.30 -0.89 17.72
CA GLY A 32 -5.42 0.27 17.86
C GLY A 32 -4.24 0.08 18.84
N ALA A 33 -4.10 -1.08 19.48
CA ALA A 33 -2.96 -1.32 20.37
C ALA A 33 -1.66 -1.31 19.55
N ARG A 34 -0.69 -0.49 19.96
CA ARG A 34 0.63 -0.43 19.32
C ARG A 34 1.46 -1.64 19.73
N SER A 35 2.12 -2.25 18.76
CA SER A 35 3.07 -3.34 18.98
C SER A 35 4.16 -3.29 17.91
N ARG A 36 5.36 -3.76 18.25
CA ARG A 36 6.49 -3.85 17.32
C ARG A 36 6.11 -4.63 16.06
N LEU A 37 5.40 -5.75 16.20
CA LEU A 37 4.97 -6.56 15.05
C LEU A 37 4.00 -5.81 14.13
N ARG A 38 3.09 -5.02 14.69
CA ARG A 38 2.18 -4.17 13.90
C ARG A 38 2.93 -3.07 13.16
N GLU A 39 3.90 -2.42 13.82
CA GLU A 39 4.74 -1.42 13.17
C GLU A 39 5.56 -2.00 12.01
N ILE A 40 6.12 -3.20 12.17
CA ILE A 40 6.83 -3.91 11.11
C ILE A 40 5.87 -4.24 9.96
N ALA A 41 4.69 -4.77 10.27
CA ALA A 41 3.69 -5.09 9.27
C ALA A 41 3.23 -3.86 8.50
N ASP A 42 2.91 -2.77 9.19
CA ASP A 42 2.40 -1.53 8.62
C ASP A 42 3.47 -0.80 7.80
N ALA A 43 4.74 -0.79 8.26
CA ALA A 43 5.85 -0.24 7.50
C ALA A 43 6.11 -1.06 6.22
N ARG A 44 6.13 -2.39 6.32
CA ARG A 44 6.30 -3.28 5.17
C ARG A 44 5.16 -3.10 4.17
N GLY A 45 3.92 -3.10 4.64
CA GLY A 45 2.73 -2.89 3.83
C GLY A 45 2.76 -1.53 3.12
N SER A 46 3.20 -0.48 3.80
CA SER A 46 3.31 0.87 3.22
C SER A 46 4.38 0.95 2.13
N TYR A 47 5.57 0.38 2.35
CA TYR A 47 6.60 0.33 1.31
C TYR A 47 6.17 -0.53 0.11
N MET A 48 5.61 -1.72 0.35
CA MET A 48 5.11 -2.58 -0.72
C MET A 48 3.98 -1.89 -1.50
N GLY A 49 3.06 -1.22 -0.80
CA GLY A 49 1.98 -0.44 -1.41
C GLY A 49 2.52 0.69 -2.29
N ALA A 50 3.51 1.44 -1.82
CA ALA A 50 4.13 2.52 -2.58
C ALA A 50 4.81 2.02 -3.86
N TRP A 51 5.59 0.94 -3.79
CA TRP A 51 6.24 0.38 -4.98
C TRP A 51 5.24 -0.26 -5.94
N ALA A 52 4.20 -0.93 -5.43
CA ALA A 52 3.11 -1.44 -6.28
C ALA A 52 2.33 -0.31 -6.96
N ALA A 53 2.13 0.83 -6.29
CA ALA A 53 1.57 2.03 -6.92
C ALA A 53 2.44 2.49 -8.09
N GLY A 54 3.76 2.52 -7.89
CA GLY A 54 4.72 2.88 -8.93
C GLY A 54 4.64 1.96 -10.15
N ILE A 55 4.51 0.65 -9.95
CA ILE A 55 4.28 -0.33 -11.03
C ILE A 55 2.98 0.01 -11.79
N GLY A 56 1.89 0.23 -11.06
CA GLY A 56 0.60 0.59 -11.67
C GLY A 56 0.67 1.91 -12.45
N MET A 57 1.34 2.92 -11.91
CA MET A 57 1.55 4.22 -12.57
C MET A 57 2.36 4.09 -13.86
N GLY A 58 3.40 3.26 -13.86
CA GLY A 58 4.17 2.95 -15.07
C GLY A 58 3.32 2.27 -16.15
N ALA A 59 2.47 1.31 -15.77
CA ALA A 59 1.53 0.68 -16.70
C ALA A 59 0.49 1.67 -17.27
N VAL A 60 -0.03 2.57 -16.44
CA VAL A 60 -0.98 3.62 -16.84
C VAL A 60 -0.33 4.62 -17.81
N LEU A 61 0.95 4.97 -17.62
CA LEU A 61 1.71 5.81 -18.55
C LEU A 61 1.90 5.14 -19.91
N ILE A 62 2.26 3.85 -19.95
CA ILE A 62 2.38 3.09 -21.19
C ILE A 62 1.04 3.07 -21.93
N LEU A 63 -0.05 2.78 -21.22
CA LEU A 63 -1.40 2.78 -21.78
C LEU A 63 -1.77 4.16 -22.36
N LEU A 64 -1.46 5.24 -21.64
CA LEU A 64 -1.68 6.61 -22.13
C LEU A 64 -0.91 6.89 -23.43
N GLY A 65 0.35 6.46 -23.52
CA GLY A 65 1.16 6.59 -24.74
C GLY A 65 0.51 5.89 -25.94
N VAL A 66 0.02 4.66 -25.76
CA VAL A 66 -0.69 3.91 -26.81
C VAL A 66 -1.98 4.61 -27.21
N ILE A 67 -2.78 5.05 -26.25
CA ILE A 67 -4.04 5.76 -26.50
C ILE A 67 -3.81 7.05 -27.29
N LEU A 68 -2.83 7.86 -26.89
CA LEU A 68 -2.50 9.10 -27.58
C LEU A 68 -1.95 8.85 -28.97
N ALA A 69 -1.18 7.78 -29.17
CA ALA A 69 -0.66 7.44 -30.49
C ALA A 69 -1.78 7.10 -31.49
N ILE A 70 -2.77 6.32 -31.04
CA ILE A 70 -3.97 6.00 -31.83
C ILE A 70 -4.75 7.27 -32.15
N ARG A 71 -4.92 8.17 -31.17
CA ARG A 71 -5.73 9.39 -31.34
C ARG A 71 -5.09 10.45 -32.21
N LEU A 72 -3.78 10.62 -32.09
CA LEU A 72 -3.03 11.63 -32.83
C LEU A 72 -2.55 11.11 -34.19
N GLY A 73 -2.71 9.81 -34.48
CA GLY A 73 -2.23 9.19 -35.72
C GLY A 73 -0.71 9.20 -35.84
N THR A 74 0.01 9.31 -34.73
CA THR A 74 1.48 9.41 -34.69
C THR A 74 2.04 8.48 -33.64
N LEU A 75 3.21 7.90 -33.90
CA LEU A 75 3.88 7.02 -32.94
C LEU A 75 4.69 7.78 -31.90
N VAL A 76 4.85 9.11 -32.02
CA VAL A 76 5.65 9.94 -31.10
C VAL A 76 5.26 9.79 -29.62
N PRO A 77 3.97 9.69 -29.22
CA PRO A 77 3.60 9.51 -27.81
C PRO A 77 4.07 8.18 -27.21
N VAL A 78 4.31 7.15 -28.03
CA VAL A 78 4.71 5.82 -27.56
C VAL A 78 6.08 5.85 -26.88
N PRO A 79 7.18 6.32 -27.49
CA PRO A 79 8.45 6.45 -26.77
C PRO A 79 8.39 7.53 -25.68
N SER A 80 7.62 8.61 -25.86
CA SER A 80 7.53 9.70 -24.87
C SER A 80 6.93 9.25 -23.53
N PHE A 81 5.91 8.39 -23.54
CA PHE A 81 5.29 7.87 -22.31
C PHE A 81 5.69 6.43 -21.99
N GLY A 82 5.96 5.62 -23.02
CA GLY A 82 6.31 4.21 -22.88
C GLY A 82 7.69 4.00 -22.28
N LEU A 83 8.71 4.76 -22.69
CA LEU A 83 10.05 4.65 -22.09
C LEU A 83 10.06 5.03 -20.60
N PRO A 84 9.56 6.20 -20.16
CA PRO A 84 9.51 6.51 -18.74
C PRO A 84 8.58 5.58 -17.98
N GLY A 85 7.43 5.19 -18.56
CA GLY A 85 6.51 4.23 -17.95
C GLY A 85 7.15 2.87 -17.71
N ALA A 86 7.89 2.34 -18.70
CA ALA A 86 8.65 1.10 -18.57
C ALA A 86 9.78 1.22 -17.54
N ALA A 87 10.53 2.32 -17.56
CA ALA A 87 11.60 2.57 -16.59
C ALA A 87 11.07 2.61 -15.15
N ILE A 88 9.96 3.32 -14.91
CA ILE A 88 9.29 3.36 -13.60
C ILE A 88 8.81 1.97 -13.21
N THR A 89 8.17 1.24 -14.13
CA THR A 89 7.66 -0.11 -13.87
C THR A 89 8.77 -1.07 -13.45
N VAL A 90 9.88 -1.08 -14.19
CA VAL A 90 11.04 -1.94 -13.89
C VAL A 90 11.68 -1.55 -12.56
N LEU A 91 11.94 -0.25 -12.35
CA LEU A 91 12.55 0.24 -11.11
C LEU A 91 11.68 -0.13 -9.89
N CYS A 92 10.38 0.15 -9.96
CA CYS A 92 9.46 -0.16 -8.87
C CYS A 92 9.30 -1.66 -8.65
N SER A 93 9.36 -2.49 -9.70
CA SER A 93 9.33 -3.95 -9.57
C SER A 93 10.57 -4.48 -8.84
N VAL A 94 11.75 -3.95 -9.16
CA VAL A 94 13.00 -4.29 -8.46
C VAL A 94 12.92 -3.90 -6.99
N PHE A 95 12.45 -2.69 -6.66
CA PHE A 95 12.30 -2.28 -5.28
C PHE A 95 11.19 -3.02 -4.53
N TYR A 96 10.08 -3.34 -5.20
CA TYR A 96 9.02 -4.16 -4.63
C TYR A 96 9.55 -5.54 -4.24
N ALA A 97 10.31 -6.19 -5.11
CA ALA A 97 10.97 -7.47 -4.82
C ALA A 97 11.94 -7.34 -3.63
N ARG A 98 12.78 -6.30 -3.61
CA ARG A 98 13.73 -6.06 -2.52
C ARG A 98 13.06 -5.84 -1.16
N VAL A 99 11.94 -5.11 -1.12
CA VAL A 99 11.19 -4.85 0.11
C VAL A 99 10.45 -6.11 0.58
N ARG A 100 10.01 -6.96 -0.35
CA ARG A 100 9.29 -8.19 -0.01
C ARG A 100 10.12 -9.14 0.87
N ASP A 101 11.44 -9.16 0.68
CA ASP A 101 12.35 -10.10 1.33
C ASP A 101 13.19 -9.50 2.46
N ARG A 102 13.01 -8.22 2.80
CA ARG A 102 13.75 -7.55 3.88
C ARG A 102 12.83 -7.07 5.00
N LEU A 103 13.33 -7.06 6.24
CA LEU A 103 12.64 -6.36 7.33
C LEU A 103 12.73 -4.85 7.14
N PRO A 104 11.62 -4.10 7.24
CA PRO A 104 11.63 -2.66 7.17
C PRO A 104 12.33 -2.05 8.39
N ARG A 105 13.07 -0.95 8.19
CA ARG A 105 13.59 -0.13 9.28
C ARG A 105 12.45 0.75 9.82
N THR A 106 11.89 0.36 10.95
CA THR A 106 10.78 1.04 11.65
C THR A 106 11.20 2.27 12.45
N GLY A 107 12.50 2.61 12.51
CA GLY A 107 13.01 3.79 13.22
C GLY A 107 12.60 5.15 12.63
N ARG A 108 11.86 5.17 11.52
CA ARG A 108 11.23 6.38 10.98
C ARG A 108 9.72 6.18 10.99
N LEU A 109 8.98 7.08 11.64
CA LEU A 109 7.53 7.11 11.55
C LEU A 109 7.12 7.31 10.09
N ILE A 110 6.50 6.30 9.49
CA ILE A 110 5.82 6.43 8.22
C ILE A 110 4.40 6.88 8.53
N VAL A 111 4.12 8.16 8.32
CA VAL A 111 2.76 8.68 8.45
C VAL A 111 2.03 8.41 7.14
N ASN A 112 1.25 7.33 7.09
CA ASN A 112 0.36 7.07 5.97
C ASN A 112 -0.95 7.83 6.17
N ARG A 113 -1.25 8.78 5.27
CA ARG A 113 -2.50 9.57 5.28
C ARG A 113 -3.52 9.09 4.24
N GLY A 114 -3.24 7.98 3.56
CA GLY A 114 -4.13 7.39 2.56
C GLY A 114 -5.19 6.46 3.15
N PRO A 115 -6.13 5.96 2.33
CA PRO A 115 -7.11 4.97 2.76
C PRO A 115 -6.42 3.71 3.31
N GLY A 116 -6.65 3.42 4.60
CA GLY A 116 -6.02 2.26 5.26
C GLY A 116 -6.66 0.91 4.92
N ASN A 117 -7.75 0.90 4.16
CA ASN A 117 -8.45 -0.33 3.74
C ASN A 117 -9.10 -0.19 2.36
N LEU A 118 -9.40 -1.33 1.74
CA LEU A 118 -10.01 -1.41 0.40
C LEU A 118 -11.38 -0.73 0.33
N ARG A 119 -12.22 -0.85 1.38
CA ARG A 119 -13.56 -0.25 1.36
C ARG A 119 -13.49 1.27 1.29
N GLY A 120 -12.66 1.90 2.12
CA GLY A 120 -12.42 3.34 2.10
C GLY A 120 -11.80 3.80 0.78
N ALA A 121 -10.90 3.01 0.20
CA ALA A 121 -10.34 3.29 -1.13
C ALA A 121 -11.40 3.25 -2.24
N LEU A 122 -12.29 2.26 -2.23
CA LEU A 122 -13.39 2.15 -3.20
C LEU A 122 -14.39 3.29 -3.03
N SER A 123 -14.77 3.64 -1.79
CA SER A 123 -15.65 4.79 -1.53
C SER A 123 -15.02 6.10 -2.01
N PHE A 124 -13.72 6.31 -1.76
CA PHE A 124 -13.01 7.50 -2.24
C PHE A 124 -12.92 7.54 -3.76
N ALA A 125 -12.53 6.44 -4.41
CA ALA A 125 -12.46 6.35 -5.87
C ALA A 125 -13.84 6.57 -6.51
N GLY A 126 -14.89 5.97 -5.94
CA GLY A 126 -16.27 6.15 -6.39
C GLY A 126 -16.71 7.61 -6.26
N PHE A 127 -16.42 8.27 -5.13
CA PHE A 127 -16.70 9.69 -4.96
C PHE A 127 -16.01 10.56 -6.02
N VAL A 128 -14.71 10.33 -6.27
CA VAL A 128 -13.97 11.07 -7.31
C VAL A 128 -14.58 10.86 -8.69
N LEU A 129 -14.98 9.63 -9.03
CA LEU A 129 -15.63 9.34 -10.31
C LEU A 129 -16.99 10.01 -10.44
N VAL A 130 -17.81 9.99 -9.40
CA VAL A 130 -19.12 10.67 -9.39
C VAL A 130 -18.96 12.17 -9.57
N VAL A 131 -18.02 12.79 -8.84
CA VAL A 131 -17.74 14.23 -8.98
C VAL A 131 -17.24 14.54 -10.39
N PHE A 132 -16.34 13.72 -10.95
CA PHE A 132 -15.82 13.92 -12.29
C PHE A 132 -16.91 13.81 -13.37
N ILE A 133 -17.73 12.75 -13.31
CA ILE A 133 -18.84 12.52 -14.25
C ILE A 133 -19.89 13.62 -14.10
N GLY A 134 -20.24 14.00 -12.86
CA GLY A 134 -21.20 15.06 -12.58
C GLY A 134 -20.74 16.42 -13.10
N LEU A 135 -19.47 16.78 -12.88
CA LEU A 135 -18.88 18.01 -13.42
C LEU A 135 -18.87 18.00 -14.95
N PHE A 136 -18.50 16.88 -15.56
CA PHE A 136 -18.54 16.73 -17.00
C PHE A 136 -19.97 16.88 -17.54
N ALA A 137 -20.95 16.20 -16.94
CA ALA A 137 -22.35 16.27 -17.36
C ALA A 137 -22.92 17.69 -17.21
N PHE A 138 -22.52 18.42 -16.16
CA PHE A 138 -22.94 19.80 -15.92
C PHE A 138 -22.33 20.79 -16.93
N THR A 139 -21.10 20.56 -17.37
CA THR A 139 -20.37 21.47 -18.28
C THR A 139 -20.46 21.10 -19.76
N ALA A 140 -20.88 19.88 -20.07
CA ALA A 140 -21.02 19.38 -21.44
C ALA A 140 -22.17 20.08 -22.18
N LYS A 141 -21.92 20.44 -23.44
CA LYS A 141 -22.96 20.96 -24.33
C LYS A 141 -23.82 19.80 -24.85
N PRO A 142 -25.09 20.01 -25.22
CA PRO A 142 -25.92 18.98 -25.83
C PRO A 142 -25.28 18.32 -27.06
N SER A 143 -24.56 19.09 -27.87
CA SER A 143 -23.82 18.60 -29.04
C SER A 143 -22.69 17.63 -28.70
N THR A 144 -22.11 17.70 -27.50
CA THR A 144 -21.05 16.80 -27.02
C THR A 144 -21.54 15.36 -26.87
N TRP A 145 -22.82 15.17 -26.55
CA TRP A 145 -23.43 13.85 -26.42
C TRP A 145 -23.75 13.18 -27.75
N GLN A 146 -23.75 13.94 -28.84
CA GLN A 146 -24.03 13.46 -30.19
C GLN A 146 -22.76 13.25 -31.01
N ASP A 147 -21.63 13.83 -30.59
CA ASP A 147 -20.35 13.70 -31.27
C ASP A 147 -19.62 12.40 -30.85
N PRO A 148 -19.50 11.39 -31.75
CA PRO A 148 -18.81 10.15 -31.43
C PRO A 148 -17.32 10.36 -31.11
N ALA A 149 -16.68 11.37 -31.67
CA ALA A 149 -15.27 11.67 -31.37
C ALA A 149 -15.09 12.22 -29.96
N ALA A 150 -16.03 13.03 -29.47
CA ALA A 150 -16.05 13.54 -28.10
C ALA A 150 -16.35 12.43 -27.08
N LEU A 151 -17.31 11.54 -27.37
CA LEU A 151 -17.61 10.38 -26.53
C LEU A 151 -16.42 9.42 -26.41
N LEU A 152 -15.70 9.19 -27.51
CA LEU A 152 -14.47 8.40 -27.48
C LEU A 152 -13.42 9.06 -26.57
N THR A 153 -13.19 10.38 -26.71
CA THR A 153 -12.30 11.15 -25.83
C THR A 153 -12.68 10.98 -24.36
N LEU A 154 -13.97 11.14 -24.04
CA LEU A 154 -14.46 10.97 -22.68
C LEU A 154 -14.19 9.56 -22.15
N ALA A 155 -14.47 8.52 -22.94
CA ALA A 155 -14.22 7.14 -22.55
C ALA A 155 -12.73 6.88 -22.26
N MET A 156 -11.83 7.43 -23.09
CA MET A 156 -10.38 7.30 -22.87
C MET A 156 -9.91 8.05 -21.63
N VAL A 157 -10.39 9.28 -21.41
CA VAL A 157 -10.08 10.05 -20.20
C VAL A 157 -10.60 9.33 -18.95
N LEU A 158 -11.83 8.81 -18.99
CA LEU A 158 -12.40 8.04 -17.89
C LEU A 158 -11.58 6.77 -17.61
N THR A 159 -11.21 6.04 -18.66
CA THR A 159 -10.34 4.84 -18.53
C THR A 159 -8.99 5.20 -17.89
N PHE A 160 -8.39 6.33 -18.29
CA PHE A 160 -7.15 6.82 -17.71
C PHE A 160 -7.31 7.20 -16.23
N VAL A 161 -8.36 7.95 -15.87
CA VAL A 161 -8.67 8.33 -14.49
C VAL A 161 -8.91 7.09 -13.63
N VAL A 162 -9.68 6.11 -14.12
CA VAL A 162 -9.89 4.83 -13.44
C VAL A 162 -8.56 4.11 -13.23
N GLY A 163 -7.71 4.05 -14.25
CA GLY A 163 -6.37 3.47 -14.15
C GLY A 163 -5.53 4.13 -13.05
N LEU A 164 -5.52 5.47 -12.99
CA LEU A 164 -4.83 6.23 -11.94
C LEU A 164 -5.39 5.95 -10.55
N LEU A 165 -6.72 5.91 -10.39
CA LEU A 165 -7.34 5.61 -9.10
C LEU A 165 -7.03 4.18 -8.64
N VAL A 166 -7.05 3.22 -9.56
CA VAL A 166 -6.67 1.84 -9.27
C VAL A 166 -5.21 1.77 -8.82
N ALA A 167 -4.30 2.35 -9.61
CA ALA A 167 -2.86 2.29 -9.34
C ALA A 167 -2.46 3.05 -8.07
N ALA A 168 -2.96 4.26 -7.85
CA ALA A 168 -2.52 5.14 -6.78
C ALA A 168 -3.28 4.93 -5.46
N ILE A 169 -4.50 4.40 -5.50
CA ILE A 169 -5.39 4.36 -4.32
C ILE A 169 -5.79 2.93 -3.97
N ILE A 170 -6.36 2.19 -4.92
CA ILE A 170 -6.91 0.85 -4.64
C ILE A 170 -5.78 -0.15 -4.38
N VAL A 171 -4.76 -0.20 -5.24
CA VAL A 171 -3.63 -1.13 -5.08
C VAL A 171 -2.90 -0.90 -3.75
N PRO A 172 -2.49 0.33 -3.37
CA PRO A 172 -1.81 0.54 -2.08
C PRO A 172 -2.71 0.23 -0.89
N ALA A 173 -3.99 0.62 -0.93
CA ALA A 173 -4.92 0.37 0.16
C ALA A 173 -5.20 -1.14 0.36
N THR A 174 -5.22 -1.93 -0.71
CA THR A 174 -5.37 -3.39 -0.60
C THR A 174 -4.14 -4.05 0.01
N ILE A 175 -2.95 -3.60 -0.36
CA ILE A 175 -1.69 -4.13 0.17
C ILE A 175 -1.54 -3.77 1.65
N VAL A 176 -1.78 -2.50 2.00
CA VAL A 176 -1.74 -2.03 3.39
C VAL A 176 -2.81 -2.70 4.24
N GLY A 177 -4.04 -2.81 3.75
CA GLY A 177 -5.14 -3.47 4.49
C GLY A 177 -4.90 -4.97 4.75
N ARG A 178 -4.02 -5.62 3.99
CA ARG A 178 -3.65 -7.03 4.15
C ARG A 178 -2.22 -7.23 4.70
N SER A 179 -1.59 -6.17 5.20
CA SER A 179 -0.17 -6.18 5.62
C SER A 179 0.10 -7.22 6.70
N ARG A 180 -0.75 -7.28 7.73
CA ARG A 180 -0.65 -8.19 8.88
C ARG A 180 -0.80 -9.64 8.45
N GLU A 181 -1.83 -9.95 7.67
CA GLU A 181 -2.03 -11.30 7.14
C GLU A 181 -0.91 -11.71 6.18
N SER A 182 -0.40 -10.78 5.36
CA SER A 182 0.75 -11.02 4.50
C SER A 182 2.05 -11.26 5.29
N LEU A 183 2.22 -10.61 6.45
CA LEU A 183 3.36 -10.85 7.33
C LEU A 183 3.26 -12.23 7.97
N ARG A 184 2.10 -12.60 8.50
CA ARG A 184 1.85 -13.94 9.07
C ARG A 184 2.11 -15.05 8.04
N ARG A 185 1.56 -14.90 6.83
CA ARG A 185 1.79 -15.88 5.74
C ARG A 185 3.26 -15.98 5.33
N LYS A 186 3.98 -14.87 5.24
CA LYS A 186 5.42 -14.91 4.91
C LYS A 186 6.25 -15.53 6.03
N ALA A 187 5.95 -15.23 7.30
CA ALA A 187 6.62 -15.84 8.45
C ALA A 187 6.38 -17.36 8.54
N ALA A 188 5.22 -17.85 8.08
CA ALA A 188 4.94 -19.28 8.01
C ALA A 188 5.61 -19.98 6.81
N ALA A 189 5.72 -19.30 5.67
CA ALA A 189 6.22 -19.91 4.44
C ALA A 189 7.75 -19.81 4.23
N ASP A 190 8.41 -18.85 4.88
CA ASP A 190 9.83 -18.53 4.64
C ASP A 190 10.65 -18.63 5.94
N PRO A 191 11.47 -19.70 6.10
CA PRO A 191 12.30 -19.89 7.29
C PRO A 191 13.32 -18.77 7.51
N HIS A 192 13.85 -18.19 6.44
CA HIS A 192 14.81 -17.10 6.54
C HIS A 192 14.14 -15.83 7.09
N PHE A 193 12.96 -15.51 6.55
CA PHE A 193 12.18 -14.37 7.05
C PHE A 193 11.73 -14.58 8.51
N ARG A 194 11.41 -15.81 8.89
CA ARG A 194 11.11 -16.16 10.29
C ARG A 194 12.31 -15.94 11.21
N ALA A 195 13.50 -16.42 10.83
CA ALA A 195 14.72 -16.22 11.60
C ALA A 195 15.03 -14.73 11.82
N LEU A 196 14.77 -13.88 10.82
CA LEU A 196 14.90 -12.43 10.94
C LEU A 196 13.94 -11.83 11.98
N LEU A 197 12.68 -12.30 12.04
CA LEU A 197 11.72 -11.86 13.06
C LEU A 197 12.10 -12.34 14.47
N GLU A 198 12.61 -13.57 14.59
CA GLU A 198 13.11 -14.12 15.86
C GLU A 198 14.35 -13.35 16.34
N GLN A 199 15.23 -12.93 15.42
CA GLN A 199 16.35 -12.06 15.74
C GLN A 199 15.90 -10.66 16.19
N ASP A 200 14.89 -10.05 15.53
CA ASP A 200 14.30 -8.78 15.98
C ASP A 200 13.66 -8.97 17.37
N LEU A 201 12.92 -10.05 17.61
CA LEU A 201 12.36 -10.35 18.94
C LEU A 201 13.44 -10.45 20.03
N ALA A 202 14.58 -11.06 19.74
CA ALA A 202 15.67 -11.24 20.70
C ALA A 202 16.46 -9.95 20.99
N THR A 203 16.58 -9.07 20.00
CA THR A 203 17.44 -7.87 20.07
C THR A 203 16.67 -6.59 20.32
N TRP A 204 15.38 -6.56 20.00
CA TRP A 204 14.57 -5.37 20.13
C TRP A 204 14.35 -5.01 21.59
N ARG A 205 14.64 -3.75 21.88
CA ARG A 205 14.26 -3.09 23.12
C ARG A 205 13.47 -1.86 22.75
N ASP A 206 12.42 -1.62 23.51
CA ASP A 206 11.59 -0.45 23.31
C ASP A 206 12.41 0.84 23.56
N PRO A 207 12.60 1.70 22.55
CA PRO A 207 13.36 2.93 22.71
C PRO A 207 12.64 3.99 23.55
N TYR A 208 11.31 3.91 23.71
CA TYR A 208 10.50 4.92 24.40
C TYR A 208 9.75 4.40 25.63
N GLY A 209 9.63 3.08 25.79
CA GLY A 209 8.91 2.45 26.90
C GLY A 209 7.40 2.37 26.74
N ASP A 210 6.88 2.72 25.55
CA ASP A 210 5.46 2.86 25.23
C ASP A 210 4.85 1.62 24.55
N ALA A 211 5.65 0.63 24.14
CA ALA A 211 5.17 -0.54 23.39
C ALA A 211 5.89 -1.84 23.76
N GLY A 212 5.11 -2.93 23.78
CA GLY A 212 5.66 -4.28 23.79
C GLY A 212 6.05 -4.77 22.39
N TYR A 213 6.82 -5.85 22.30
CA TYR A 213 7.00 -6.56 21.02
C TYR A 213 5.62 -6.95 20.46
N GLY A 214 4.81 -7.54 21.34
CA GLY A 214 3.35 -7.51 21.29
C GLY A 214 2.71 -8.29 20.13
N PRO A 215 1.38 -8.49 20.19
CA PRO A 215 0.64 -9.25 19.18
C PRO A 215 0.53 -8.52 17.85
N LEU A 216 0.42 -9.29 16.76
CA LEU A 216 0.15 -8.80 15.41
C LEU A 216 -1.32 -8.41 15.21
#